data_AF-A0A357WVR4-F1
#
_entry.id   AF-A0A357WVR4-F1
#
_cell.length_a   1.000
_cell.length_b   1.000
_cell.length_c   1.000
_cell.angle_alpha   90.00
_cell.angle_beta   90.00
_cell.angle_gamma   90.00
#
_symmetry.space_group_name_H-M   'P 1'
#
loop_
_entity.id
_entity.type
_entity.pdbx_description
1 polymer ?
#
loop_
_entity_poly.entity_id
_entity_poly.type
_entity_poly.pdbx_seq_one_letter_code
_entity_poly.pdbx_strand_id
1 'polypeptide(L)'
;GYKYSTKGAMTVAVIDAAIPPEKKQLIEEAENHVVTITELFNQGLMSDDERYRKVIETWNDTTSKVTAALNKNLDPYNPIFMMSDSGARGSIAQIRQLAGMRGLI
;
A
#
# COMPACT_ATOMS: atom_id res chain seq x y z
N GLY A 1 -10.77 -27.17 -14.36
CA GLY A 1 -10.47 -26.26 -13.24
C GLY A 1 -10.20 -27.04 -11.96
N TYR A 2 -11.25 -27.44 -11.24
CA TYR A 2 -11.18 -27.95 -9.85
C TYR A 2 -10.11 -29.03 -9.54
N LYS A 3 -9.93 -30.03 -10.40
CA LYS A 3 -8.90 -31.09 -10.22
C LYS A 3 -7.47 -30.55 -10.20
N TYR A 4 -7.18 -29.53 -11.01
CA TYR A 4 -5.85 -28.91 -11.10
C TYR A 4 -5.68 -27.77 -10.09
N SER A 5 -6.75 -27.02 -9.78
CA SER A 5 -6.73 -26.02 -8.70
C SER A 5 -6.44 -26.66 -7.33
N THR A 6 -6.96 -27.87 -7.08
CA THR A 6 -6.67 -28.63 -5.84
C THR A 6 -5.22 -29.10 -5.79
N LYS A 7 -4.64 -29.50 -6.93
CA LYS A 7 -3.22 -29.90 -7.03
C LYS A 7 -2.26 -28.71 -6.93
N GLY A 8 -2.67 -27.53 -7.38
CA GLY A 8 -1.88 -26.31 -7.34
C GLY A 8 -1.70 -25.73 -5.94
N ALA A 9 -2.47 -26.21 -4.94
CA ALA A 9 -2.35 -25.87 -3.52
C ALA A 9 -2.11 -24.37 -3.24
N MET A 10 -2.81 -23.49 -3.97
CA MET A 10 -2.68 -22.05 -3.77
C MET A 10 -3.20 -21.68 -2.39
N THR A 11 -2.31 -21.16 -1.56
CA THR A 11 -2.59 -20.65 -0.21
C THR A 11 -2.22 -19.18 -0.15
N VAL A 12 -2.79 -18.44 0.82
CA VAL A 12 -2.47 -17.05 1.08
C VAL A 12 -2.16 -16.90 2.56
N ALA A 13 -0.95 -16.48 2.87
CA ALA A 13 -0.50 -16.12 4.21
C ALA A 13 0.00 -14.68 4.23
N VAL A 14 0.03 -14.05 5.42
CA VAL A 14 0.55 -12.69 5.61
C VAL A 14 2.03 -12.58 5.17
N ILE A 15 2.78 -13.68 5.24
CA ILE A 15 4.16 -13.76 4.75
C ILE A 15 4.29 -13.74 3.23
N ASP A 16 3.22 -14.11 2.50
CA ASP A 16 3.21 -14.11 1.02
C ASP A 16 3.06 -12.68 0.49
N ALA A 17 2.56 -11.75 1.32
CA ALA A 17 2.69 -10.32 1.08
C ALA A 17 4.09 -9.88 1.51
N ALA A 18 5.11 -10.19 0.72
CA ALA A 18 6.47 -9.73 0.94
C ALA A 18 6.49 -8.20 1.11
N ILE A 19 6.67 -7.73 2.36
CA ILE A 19 6.65 -6.30 2.67
C ILE A 19 7.93 -5.70 2.06
N PRO A 20 7.82 -4.74 1.11
CA PRO A 20 8.98 -4.20 0.45
C PRO A 20 9.82 -3.40 1.46
N PRO A 21 11.15 -3.50 1.43
CA PRO A 21 12.02 -2.71 2.29
C PRO A 21 11.83 -1.20 2.06
N GLU A 22 11.45 -0.83 0.83
CA GLU A 22 11.06 0.53 0.42
C GLU A 22 9.91 1.12 1.25
N LYS A 23 9.06 0.28 1.86
CA LYS A 23 7.94 0.74 2.71
C LYS A 23 8.43 1.64 3.85
N LYS A 24 9.55 1.29 4.49
CA LYS A 24 10.09 2.10 5.60
C LYS A 24 10.51 3.48 5.15
N GLN A 25 11.24 3.55 4.03
CA GLN A 25 11.71 4.81 3.45
C GLN A 25 10.54 5.69 3.01
N LEU A 26 9.52 5.11 2.35
CA LEU A 26 8.34 5.84 1.91
C LEU A 26 7.50 6.39 3.07
N ILE A 27 7.43 5.68 4.20
CA ILE A 27 6.75 6.16 5.41
C ILE A 27 7.55 7.31 6.04
N GLU A 28 8.87 7.17 6.15
CA GLU A 28 9.74 8.22 6.70
C GLU A 28 9.68 9.51 5.86
N GLU A 29 9.67 9.38 4.53
CA GLU A 29 9.46 10.52 3.61
C GLU A 29 8.10 11.20 3.85
N ALA A 30 7.04 10.41 4.02
CA ALA A 30 5.70 10.93 4.30
C ALA A 30 5.62 11.66 5.64
N GLU A 31 6.24 11.10 6.69
CA GLU A 31 6.31 11.72 8.01
C GLU A 31 7.05 13.06 7.95
N ASN A 32 8.18 13.14 7.25
CA ASN A 32 8.93 14.38 7.05
C ASN A 32 8.10 15.45 6.29
N HIS A 33 7.31 15.03 5.30
CA HIS A 33 6.37 15.92 4.61
C HIS A 33 5.28 16.45 5.55
N VAL A 34 4.71 15.59 6.40
CA VAL A 34 3.70 16.00 7.39
C VAL A 34 4.28 16.94 8.44
N VAL A 35 5.52 16.72 8.88
CA VAL A 35 6.24 17.64 9.77
C VAL A 35 6.37 19.02 9.12
N THR A 36 6.83 19.07 7.87
CA THR A 36 6.96 20.33 7.11
C THR A 36 5.61 21.05 6.97
N ILE A 37 4.53 20.32 6.68
CA ILE A 37 3.17 20.87 6.60
C ILE A 37 2.75 21.46 7.96
N THR A 38 3.09 20.78 9.06
CA THR A 38 2.78 21.21 10.42
C THR A 38 3.58 22.46 10.81
N GLU A 39 4.85 22.56 10.42
CA GLU A 39 5.66 23.77 10.63
C GLU A 39 5.10 24.98 9.88
N LEU A 40 4.71 24.81 8.60
CA LEU A 40 4.08 25.88 7.82
C LEU A 40 2.77 26.36 8.44
N PHE A 41 1.98 25.44 8.99
CA PHE A 41 0.77 25.78 9.75
C PHE A 41 1.11 26.56 11.04
N ASN A 42 2.12 26.11 11.80
CA ASN A 42 2.56 26.80 13.02
C ASN A 42 3.12 28.20 12.75
N GLN A 43 3.70 28.42 11.57
CA GLN A 43 4.15 29.74 11.10
C GLN A 43 2.99 30.64 10.60
N GLY A 44 1.76 30.13 10.56
CA GLY A 44 0.59 30.85 10.06
C GLY A 44 0.55 31.01 8.54
N LEU A 45 1.37 30.26 7.81
CA LEU A 45 1.45 30.27 6.33
C LEU A 45 0.42 29.34 5.68
N MET A 46 -0.39 28.64 6.47
CA MET A 46 -1.37 27.65 5.99
C MET A 46 -2.62 27.64 6.87
N SER A 47 -3.79 27.46 6.26
CA SER A 47 -5.05 27.24 6.97
C SER A 47 -5.20 25.79 7.46
N ASP A 48 -6.06 25.55 8.46
CA ASP A 48 -6.28 24.21 8.99
C ASP A 48 -6.92 23.26 7.95
N ASP A 49 -7.81 23.80 7.09
CA ASP A 49 -8.40 23.06 5.96
C ASP A 49 -7.34 22.63 4.93
N GLU A 50 -6.39 23.51 4.60
CA GLU A 50 -5.29 23.19 3.69
C GLU A 50 -4.33 22.19 4.30
N ARG A 51 -4.02 22.32 5.60
CA ARG A 51 -3.21 21.36 6.35
C ARG A 51 -3.84 19.98 6.28
N TYR A 52 -5.14 19.88 6.59
CA TYR A 52 -5.89 18.62 6.55
C TYR A 52 -5.87 17.99 5.16
N ARG A 53 -6.15 18.77 4.10
CA ARG A 53 -6.13 18.28 2.72
C ARG A 53 -4.74 17.77 2.30
N LYS A 54 -3.68 18.53 2.61
CA LYS A 54 -2.30 18.15 2.26
C LYS A 54 -1.82 16.91 3.02
N VAL A 55 -2.20 16.77 4.29
CA VAL A 55 -1.88 15.55 5.06
C VAL A 55 -2.55 14.34 4.44
N ILE A 56 -3.84 14.43 4.08
CA ILE A 56 -4.55 13.34 3.39
C ILE A 56 -3.90 13.00 2.05
N GLU A 57 -3.55 14.01 1.26
CA GLU A 57 -2.91 13.84 -0.04
C GLU A 57 -1.57 13.12 0.10
N THR A 58 -0.74 13.53 1.06
CA THR A 58 0.56 12.91 1.37
C THR A 58 0.38 11.43 1.69
N TRP A 59 -0.55 11.09 2.60
CA TRP A 59 -0.81 9.69 2.96
C TRP A 59 -1.39 8.87 1.79
N ASN A 60 -2.26 9.45 0.97
CA ASN A 60 -2.79 8.79 -0.21
C ASN A 60 -1.71 8.49 -1.27
N ASP A 61 -0.80 9.43 -1.49
CA ASP A 61 0.34 9.27 -2.40
C ASP A 61 1.30 8.19 -1.87
N THR A 62 1.71 8.26 -0.60
CA THR A 62 2.53 7.23 0.05
C THR A 62 1.91 5.85 -0.07
N THR A 63 0.59 5.75 0.16
CA THR A 63 -0.08 4.46 0.06
C THR A 63 -0.09 3.93 -1.38
N SER A 64 -0.20 4.81 -2.37
CA SER A 64 -0.12 4.44 -3.80
C SER A 64 1.29 4.01 -4.18
N LYS A 65 2.32 4.72 -3.73
CA LYS A 65 3.74 4.38 -3.92
C LYS A 65 4.10 3.01 -3.35
N VAL A 66 3.70 2.72 -2.11
CA VAL A 66 3.95 1.39 -1.53
C VAL A 66 3.16 0.30 -2.24
N THR A 67 1.94 0.57 -2.71
CA THR A 67 1.18 -0.40 -3.51
C THR A 67 1.90 -0.71 -4.82
N ALA A 68 2.49 0.29 -5.47
CA ALA A 68 3.33 0.09 -6.65
C ALA A 68 4.61 -0.71 -6.34
N ALA A 69 5.27 -0.40 -5.22
CA ALA A 69 6.45 -1.14 -4.76
C ALA A 69 6.14 -2.60 -4.40
N LEU A 70 4.96 -2.86 -3.81
CA LEU A 70 4.44 -4.20 -3.55
C LEU A 70 4.21 -4.96 -4.85
N ASN A 71 3.52 -4.36 -5.83
CA ASN A 71 3.29 -4.97 -7.13
C ASN A 71 4.59 -5.28 -7.89
N LYS A 72 5.60 -4.42 -7.77
CA LYS A 72 6.91 -4.64 -8.41
C LYS A 72 7.72 -5.76 -7.75
N ASN A 73 7.56 -5.97 -6.45
CA ASN A 73 8.26 -7.00 -5.68
C ASN A 73 7.49 -8.33 -5.59
N LEU A 74 6.29 -8.42 -6.15
CA LEU A 74 5.51 -9.66 -6.20
C LEU A 74 6.07 -10.59 -7.29
N ASP A 75 6.56 -11.76 -6.87
CA ASP A 75 6.98 -12.84 -7.78
C ASP A 75 5.77 -13.30 -8.64
N PRO A 76 5.94 -13.51 -9.96
CA PRO A 76 4.89 -14.07 -10.83
C PRO A 76 4.29 -15.40 -10.33
N TYR A 77 5.06 -16.19 -9.58
CA TYR A 77 4.60 -17.45 -8.98
C TYR A 77 3.93 -17.28 -7.61
N ASN A 78 3.86 -16.04 -7.10
CA ASN A 78 3.15 -15.77 -5.86
C ASN A 78 1.65 -16.04 -6.07
N PRO A 79 1.01 -16.88 -5.22
CA PRO A 79 -0.41 -17.17 -5.31
C PRO A 79 -1.28 -15.90 -5.30
N ILE A 80 -0.85 -14.84 -4.62
CA ILE A 80 -1.53 -13.54 -4.58
C ILE A 80 -1.51 -12.88 -5.97
N PHE A 81 -0.36 -12.88 -6.64
CA PHE A 81 -0.23 -12.33 -7.99
C PHE A 81 -1.04 -13.16 -8.99
N MET A 82 -0.92 -14.48 -8.93
CA MET A 82 -1.67 -15.41 -9.79
C MET A 82 -3.19 -15.26 -9.62
N MET A 83 -3.69 -15.06 -8.39
CA MET A 83 -5.14 -14.84 -8.15
C MET A 83 -5.64 -13.47 -8.60
N SER A 84 -4.79 -12.43 -8.52
CA SER A 84 -5.09 -11.08 -8.99
C SER A 84 -5.09 -11.00 -10.52
N ASP A 85 -4.07 -11.56 -11.18
CA ASP A 85 -3.92 -11.53 -12.65
C ASP A 85 -4.95 -12.44 -13.35
N SER A 86 -5.26 -13.61 -12.77
CA SER A 86 -6.27 -14.53 -13.32
C SER A 86 -7.72 -14.06 -13.13
N GLY A 87 -7.95 -12.94 -12.43
CA GLY A 87 -9.29 -12.40 -12.15
C GLY A 87 -10.14 -13.27 -11.22
N ALA A 88 -9.56 -14.30 -10.60
CA ALA A 88 -10.29 -15.30 -9.81
C ALA A 88 -10.76 -14.75 -8.46
N ARG A 89 -9.94 -13.94 -7.77
CA ARG A 89 -10.28 -13.17 -6.57
C ARG A 89 -9.04 -12.39 -6.12
N GLY A 90 -9.08 -11.07 -6.25
CA GLY A 90 -8.01 -10.22 -5.72
C GLY A 90 -8.05 -8.85 -6.35
N SER A 91 -8.83 -7.93 -5.77
CA SER A 91 -8.60 -6.53 -6.08
C SER A 91 -7.25 -6.16 -5.46
N ILE A 92 -6.39 -5.46 -6.20
CA ILE A 92 -5.13 -4.87 -5.69
C ILE A 92 -5.39 -4.08 -4.39
N ALA A 93 -6.59 -3.52 -4.22
CA ALA A 93 -7.02 -2.86 -2.99
C ALA A 93 -7.05 -3.80 -1.75
N GLN A 94 -7.40 -5.09 -1.93
CA GLN A 94 -7.37 -6.09 -0.86
C GLN A 94 -5.93 -6.50 -0.52
N ILE A 95 -5.06 -6.61 -1.53
CA ILE A 95 -3.63 -6.88 -1.34
C ILE A 95 -2.97 -5.74 -0.54
N ARG A 96 -3.31 -4.49 -0.87
CA ARG A 96 -2.89 -3.28 -0.13
C ARG A 96 -3.32 -3.32 1.34
N GLN A 97 -4.54 -3.78 1.63
CA GLN A 97 -5.02 -3.95 3.01
C GLN A 97 -4.26 -5.05 3.76
N LEU A 98 -3.99 -6.19 3.11
CA LEU A 98 -3.24 -7.32 3.65
C LEU A 98 -1.76 -6.98 3.91
N ALA A 99 -1.13 -6.21 3.02
CA ALA A 99 0.25 -5.73 3.16
C ALA A 99 0.43 -4.61 4.22
N GLY A 100 -0.63 -4.29 4.95
CA GLY A 100 -0.55 -3.55 6.20
C GLY A 100 -0.56 -2.03 6.04
N MET A 101 -1.34 -1.49 5.08
CA MET A 101 -1.79 -0.10 5.14
C MET A 101 -3.30 -0.04 4.95
N ARG A 102 -4.04 0.00 6.08
CA ARG A 102 -5.38 0.59 6.07
C ARG A 102 -5.17 2.07 5.76
N GLY A 103 -5.53 2.49 4.56
CA GLY A 103 -5.62 3.92 4.25
C GLY A 103 -6.58 4.63 5.20
N LEU A 104 -6.54 5.96 5.19
CA LEU A 104 -7.46 6.80 5.94
C LEU A 104 -8.91 6.44 5.57
N ILE A 105 -9.74 6.23 6.60
CA ILE A 105 -11.20 5.96 6.51
C ILE A 105 -11.95 7.28 6.55
#